data_AF-A0AA39NWH5-F1
#
_entry.id   AF-A0AA39NWH5-F1
#
_cell.length_a   1.000
_cell.length_b   1.000
_cell.length_c   1.000
_cell.angle_alpha   90.00
_cell.angle_beta   90.00
_cell.angle_gamma   90.00
#
_symmetry.space_group_name_H-M   'P 1'
#
loop_
_entity.id
_entity.type
_entity.pdbx_description
1 polymer ?
#
loop_
_entity_poly.entity_id
_entity_poly.type
_entity_poly.pdbx_seq_one_letter_code
_entity_poly.pdbx_strand_id
1 'polypeptide(L)'
;MLSVTNELNTWIDMQNPAQHVQQWIPIWHHFGFRGPVKFRYGSKVFQCLMTNHEIETAGEAETAAKRVTSEAHKTRRDCKCCDCRVDRMQKNCKNPHKCALAAKVVLDFLTDKWGPRRPDTAEDMGLTEEEREQNLIAREENGMIHFDPGIDNDNTLTEGVKIF
;
A
#
# COMPACT_ATOMS: atom_id res chain seq x y z
N MET A 1 -19.20 2.32 -5.15
CA MET A 1 -18.57 3.66 -5.14
C MET A 1 -17.52 3.86 -6.25
N LEU A 2 -16.88 2.81 -6.78
CA LEU A 2 -15.90 2.92 -7.89
C LEU A 2 -16.47 2.86 -9.33
N SER A 3 -17.77 2.62 -9.55
CA SER A 3 -18.35 2.61 -10.92
C SER A 3 -18.65 4.01 -11.44
N VAL A 4 -18.93 4.96 -10.54
CA VAL A 4 -19.35 6.33 -10.88
C VAL A 4 -18.21 7.15 -11.51
N THR A 5 -16.96 6.86 -11.15
CA THR A 5 -15.79 7.61 -11.64
C THR A 5 -15.54 7.41 -13.14
N ASN A 6 -15.80 6.21 -13.67
CA ASN A 6 -15.63 5.93 -15.09
C ASN A 6 -16.73 6.58 -15.96
N GLU A 7 -17.94 6.77 -15.41
CA GLU A 7 -19.05 7.42 -16.12
C GLU A 7 -18.86 8.95 -16.19
N LEU A 8 -18.15 9.53 -15.22
CA LEU A 8 -17.93 10.97 -15.11
C LEU A 8 -16.53 11.44 -15.55
N ASN A 9 -15.68 10.53 -16.06
CA ASN A 9 -14.29 10.79 -16.42
C ASN A 9 -13.47 11.42 -15.27
N THR A 10 -13.75 11.02 -14.04
CA THR A 10 -13.06 11.49 -12.85
C THR A 10 -11.99 10.50 -12.39
N TRP A 11 -10.90 11.00 -11.81
CA TRP A 11 -9.83 10.15 -11.29
C TRP A 11 -9.41 10.54 -9.87
N ILE A 12 -8.96 9.53 -9.12
CA ILE A 12 -8.40 9.71 -7.78
C ILE A 12 -6.91 9.99 -7.92
N ASP A 13 -6.46 11.07 -7.28
CA ASP A 13 -5.03 11.38 -7.21
C ASP A 13 -4.61 11.85 -5.81
N MET A 14 -3.37 11.52 -5.44
CA MET A 14 -2.66 12.03 -4.27
C MET A 14 -1.22 12.32 -4.70
N GLN A 15 -0.73 13.52 -4.45
CA GLN A 15 0.50 14.00 -5.10
C GLN A 15 1.71 13.14 -4.75
N ASN A 16 1.85 12.74 -3.48
CA ASN A 16 2.85 11.78 -3.04
C ASN A 16 2.40 11.06 -1.75
N PRO A 17 1.69 9.91 -1.83
CA PRO A 17 1.22 9.22 -0.64
C PRO A 17 2.40 8.67 0.17
N ALA A 18 2.46 8.94 1.47
CA ALA A 18 3.42 8.28 2.35
C ALA A 18 3.19 6.76 2.41
N GLN A 19 4.23 6.01 2.77
CA GLN A 19 4.23 4.56 2.78
C GLN A 19 3.16 4.02 3.72
N HIS A 20 3.01 4.64 4.90
CA HIS A 20 1.98 4.24 5.85
C HIS A 20 0.57 4.42 5.23
N VAL A 21 0.30 5.50 4.50
CA VAL A 21 -0.98 5.70 3.79
C VAL A 21 -1.19 4.63 2.74
N GLN A 22 -0.17 4.30 1.95
CA GLN A 22 -0.25 3.24 0.94
C GLN A 22 -0.58 1.88 1.57
N GLN A 23 -0.05 1.59 2.76
CA GLN A 23 -0.32 0.34 3.48
C GLN A 23 -1.78 0.20 3.92
N TRP A 24 -2.46 1.30 4.24
CA TRP A 24 -3.87 1.29 4.68
C TRP A 24 -4.89 1.14 3.55
N ILE A 25 -4.47 1.23 2.28
CA ILE A 25 -5.38 1.10 1.14
C ILE A 25 -5.94 -0.33 1.07
N PRO A 26 -7.27 -0.52 0.93
CA PRO A 26 -7.86 -1.85 0.78
C PRO A 26 -7.32 -2.60 -0.44
N ILE A 27 -6.72 -3.77 -0.24
CA ILE A 27 -5.97 -4.47 -1.30
C ILE A 27 -6.87 -5.06 -2.39
N TRP A 28 -8.07 -5.52 -2.01
CA TRP A 28 -9.00 -6.16 -2.96
C TRP A 28 -9.69 -5.14 -3.87
N HIS A 29 -9.90 -3.93 -3.37
CA HIS A 29 -10.50 -2.81 -4.11
C HIS A 29 -9.49 -1.74 -4.47
N HIS A 30 -8.20 -2.11 -4.49
CA HIS A 30 -7.11 -1.18 -4.68
C HIS A 30 -7.19 -0.49 -6.03
N PHE A 31 -7.29 0.84 -6.04
CA PHE A 31 -7.46 1.65 -7.24
C PHE A 31 -6.18 1.70 -8.10
N GLY A 32 -5.01 1.47 -7.50
CA GLY A 32 -3.74 1.26 -8.21
C GLY A 32 -3.57 -0.12 -8.87
N PHE A 33 -4.53 -1.04 -8.76
CA PHE A 33 -4.41 -2.38 -9.33
C PHE A 33 -4.61 -2.38 -10.85
N ARG A 34 -3.68 -2.98 -11.61
CA ARG A 34 -3.74 -3.08 -13.09
C ARG A 34 -3.70 -4.52 -13.60
N GLY A 35 -3.85 -5.50 -12.70
CA GLY A 35 -3.86 -6.92 -13.06
C GLY A 35 -5.23 -7.43 -13.54
N PRO A 36 -5.27 -8.67 -14.07
CA PRO A 36 -6.53 -9.37 -14.35
C PRO A 36 -7.39 -9.62 -13.10
N VAL A 37 -8.72 -9.49 -13.22
CA VAL A 37 -9.69 -9.67 -12.12
C VAL A 37 -9.57 -11.04 -11.42
N LYS A 38 -9.18 -12.09 -12.15
CA LYS A 38 -8.95 -13.43 -11.59
C LYS A 38 -7.90 -13.47 -10.47
N PHE A 39 -6.97 -12.51 -10.46
CA PHE A 39 -5.94 -12.38 -9.43
C PHE A 39 -6.42 -11.62 -8.19
N ARG A 40 -7.69 -11.18 -8.14
CA ARG A 40 -8.32 -10.61 -6.94
C ARG A 40 -9.33 -11.57 -6.31
N TYR A 41 -10.17 -12.22 -7.12
CA TYR A 41 -11.30 -13.02 -6.59
C TYR A 41 -11.37 -14.45 -7.15
N GLY A 42 -10.63 -14.75 -8.20
CA GLY A 42 -10.90 -15.91 -9.05
C GLY A 42 -10.41 -17.25 -8.52
N SER A 43 -9.58 -17.27 -7.46
CA SER A 43 -8.96 -18.51 -6.97
C SER A 43 -9.23 -18.75 -5.49
N LYS A 44 -9.27 -20.03 -5.09
CA LYS A 44 -9.38 -20.46 -3.69
C LYS A 44 -8.25 -19.91 -2.80
N VAL A 45 -7.10 -19.58 -3.40
CA VAL A 45 -5.99 -19.00 -2.65
C VAL A 45 -6.29 -17.55 -2.27
N PHE A 46 -6.87 -16.76 -3.18
CA PHE A 46 -7.29 -15.39 -2.86
C PHE A 46 -8.46 -15.38 -1.88
N GLN A 47 -9.41 -16.30 -2.03
CA GLN A 47 -10.46 -16.50 -1.02
C GLN A 47 -9.88 -16.83 0.35
N CYS A 48 -8.90 -17.74 0.43
CA CYS A 48 -8.20 -18.04 1.68
C CYS A 48 -7.51 -16.80 2.27
N LEU A 49 -6.87 -15.96 1.45
CA LEU A 49 -6.27 -14.70 1.93
C LEU A 49 -7.31 -13.76 2.53
N MET A 50 -8.48 -13.63 1.90
CA MET A 50 -9.60 -12.82 2.40
C MET A 50 -10.22 -13.39 3.68
N THR A 51 -10.58 -14.67 3.69
CA THR A 51 -11.43 -15.23 4.75
C THR A 51 -10.64 -15.83 5.92
N ASN A 52 -9.53 -16.50 5.63
CA ASN A 52 -8.77 -17.22 6.64
C ASN A 52 -7.60 -16.40 7.16
N HIS A 53 -6.95 -15.66 6.27
CA HIS A 53 -5.87 -14.76 6.67
C HIS A 53 -6.37 -13.38 7.09
N GLU A 54 -7.62 -13.04 6.76
CA GLU A 54 -8.28 -11.77 7.09
C GLU A 54 -7.46 -10.57 6.58
N ILE A 55 -6.87 -10.72 5.39
CA ILE A 55 -6.14 -9.63 4.76
C ILE A 55 -7.15 -8.68 4.14
N GLU A 56 -7.12 -7.42 4.55
CA GLU A 56 -7.95 -6.35 4.02
C GLU A 56 -7.12 -5.25 3.38
N THR A 57 -5.93 -4.99 3.92
CA THR A 57 -5.07 -3.86 3.58
C THR A 57 -3.84 -4.27 2.76
N ALA A 58 -3.26 -3.30 2.04
CA ALA A 58 -2.03 -3.52 1.28
C ALA A 58 -0.83 -3.84 2.18
N GLY A 59 -0.75 -3.29 3.39
CA GLY A 59 0.30 -3.57 4.38
C GLY A 59 0.23 -5.00 4.94
N GLU A 60 -0.98 -5.52 5.18
CA GLU A 60 -1.16 -6.92 5.57
C GLU A 60 -0.74 -7.88 4.44
N ALA A 61 -1.10 -7.56 3.20
CA ALA A 61 -0.65 -8.30 2.03
C ALA A 61 0.89 -8.26 1.90
N GLU A 62 1.51 -7.10 2.16
CA GLU A 62 2.96 -6.93 2.16
C GLU A 62 3.62 -7.82 3.22
N THR A 63 3.07 -7.84 4.44
CA THR A 63 3.55 -8.68 5.54
C THR A 63 3.47 -10.16 5.17
N ALA A 64 2.37 -10.61 4.56
CA ALA A 64 2.23 -11.99 4.09
C ALA A 64 3.23 -12.31 2.97
N ALA A 65 3.51 -11.37 2.07
CA ALA A 65 4.43 -11.54 0.94
C ALA A 65 5.92 -11.58 1.38
N LYS A 66 6.31 -10.76 2.37
CA LYS A 66 7.69 -10.70 2.92
C LYS A 66 8.21 -12.06 3.38
N ARG A 67 7.31 -12.96 3.80
CA ARG A 67 7.68 -14.32 4.20
C ARG A 67 8.33 -15.13 3.10
N VAL A 68 8.00 -14.88 1.83
CA VAL A 68 8.57 -15.63 0.69
C VAL A 68 10.09 -15.47 0.61
N THR A 69 10.61 -14.32 1.05
CA THR A 69 12.05 -13.99 1.04
C THR A 69 12.73 -14.23 2.39
N SER A 70 12.01 -14.69 3.41
CA SER A 70 12.59 -15.00 4.72
C SER A 70 13.48 -16.24 4.65
N GLU A 71 14.67 -16.19 5.24
CA GLU A 71 15.63 -17.31 5.27
C GLU A 71 15.07 -18.57 5.96
N ALA A 72 14.24 -18.35 6.99
CA ALA A 72 13.58 -19.42 7.74
C ALA A 72 12.46 -20.11 6.92
N HIS A 73 11.97 -19.46 5.87
CA HIS A 73 10.92 -19.99 5.01
C HIS A 73 11.47 -20.96 3.96
N LYS A 74 10.68 -21.98 3.62
CA LYS A 74 10.98 -22.96 2.56
C LYS A 74 9.80 -23.02 1.59
N THR A 75 10.09 -23.19 0.31
CA THR A 75 9.13 -23.24 -0.80
C THR A 75 8.31 -24.55 -0.84
N ARG A 76 7.64 -24.86 0.26
CA ARG A 76 6.83 -26.07 0.44
C ARG A 76 5.59 -25.80 1.31
N ARG A 77 4.54 -26.61 1.11
CA ARG A 77 3.25 -26.48 1.80
C ARG A 77 3.36 -26.60 3.32
N ASP A 78 4.25 -27.45 3.79
CA ASP A 78 4.47 -27.86 5.17
C ASP A 78 5.69 -27.16 5.81
N CYS A 79 6.05 -25.97 5.30
CA CYS A 79 7.15 -25.17 5.87
C CYS A 79 7.00 -25.03 7.39
N LYS A 80 8.08 -25.29 8.13
CA LYS A 80 8.10 -25.33 9.60
C LYS A 80 8.37 -23.97 10.26
N CYS A 81 8.50 -22.89 9.50
CA CYS A 81 8.66 -21.56 10.08
C CYS A 81 7.45 -21.18 10.94
N CYS A 82 7.67 -20.27 11.89
CA CYS A 82 6.67 -19.84 12.87
C CYS A 82 5.36 -19.45 12.18
N ASP A 83 5.45 -18.54 11.21
CA ASP A 83 4.27 -18.02 10.53
C ASP A 83 3.49 -19.08 9.74
N CYS A 84 4.18 -19.97 9.01
CA CYS A 84 3.49 -21.04 8.28
C CYS A 84 2.82 -22.03 9.24
N ARG A 85 3.40 -22.24 10.43
CA ARG A 85 2.76 -23.05 11.48
C ARG A 85 1.53 -22.35 12.04
N VAL A 86 1.62 -21.06 12.35
CA VAL A 86 0.49 -20.23 12.81
C VAL A 86 -0.64 -20.25 11.79
N ASP A 87 -0.34 -20.02 10.51
CA ASP A 87 -1.34 -20.03 9.45
C ASP A 87 -2.07 -21.38 9.34
N ARG A 88 -1.35 -22.50 9.49
CA ARG A 88 -1.98 -23.83 9.47
C ARG A 88 -2.83 -24.08 10.71
N MET A 89 -2.33 -23.72 11.90
CA MET A 89 -2.94 -24.10 13.17
C MET A 89 -4.08 -23.15 13.60
N GLN A 90 -3.93 -21.85 13.33
CA GLN A 90 -4.86 -20.82 13.79
C GLN A 90 -5.76 -20.31 12.66
N LYS A 91 -5.21 -20.19 11.44
CA LYS A 91 -5.95 -19.66 10.28
C LYS A 91 -6.55 -20.75 9.38
N ASN A 92 -6.45 -22.03 9.77
CA ASN A 92 -6.93 -23.17 8.99
C ASN A 92 -6.44 -23.16 7.52
N CYS A 93 -5.26 -22.57 7.26
CA CYS A 93 -4.71 -22.45 5.92
C CYS A 93 -4.05 -23.76 5.49
N LYS A 94 -4.49 -24.36 4.38
CA LYS A 94 -3.93 -25.63 3.90
C LYS A 94 -2.56 -25.48 3.23
N ASN A 95 -2.23 -24.28 2.74
CA ASN A 95 -0.97 -24.02 2.05
C ASN A 95 -0.52 -22.56 2.22
N PRO A 96 0.15 -22.25 3.34
CA PRO A 96 0.62 -20.90 3.64
C PRO A 96 1.58 -20.34 2.58
N HIS A 97 2.43 -21.19 1.99
CA HIS A 97 3.35 -20.77 0.95
C HIS A 97 2.62 -20.25 -0.31
N LYS A 98 1.57 -20.96 -0.75
CA LYS A 98 0.74 -20.48 -1.88
C LYS A 98 0.03 -19.17 -1.55
N CYS A 99 -0.43 -18.99 -0.33
CA CYS A 99 -1.07 -17.75 0.12
C CYS A 99 -0.06 -16.59 0.10
N ALA A 100 1.14 -16.79 0.63
CA ALA A 100 2.20 -15.78 0.58
C ALA A 100 2.60 -15.40 -0.86
N LEU A 101 2.70 -16.39 -1.78
CA LEU A 101 2.94 -16.12 -3.20
C LEU A 101 1.79 -15.37 -3.85
N ALA A 102 0.55 -15.72 -3.52
CA ALA A 102 -0.61 -15.02 -4.05
C ALA A 102 -0.66 -13.57 -3.56
N ALA A 103 -0.38 -13.30 -2.28
CA ALA A 103 -0.27 -11.95 -1.76
C ALA A 103 0.80 -11.14 -2.52
N LYS A 104 1.97 -11.73 -2.76
CA LYS A 104 3.01 -11.13 -3.61
C LYS A 104 2.47 -10.80 -5.02
N VAL A 105 1.78 -11.74 -5.67
CA VAL A 105 1.22 -11.54 -7.01
C VAL A 105 0.23 -10.36 -7.05
N VAL A 106 -0.63 -10.20 -6.03
CA VAL A 106 -1.54 -9.04 -5.99
C VAL A 106 -0.77 -7.74 -5.91
N LEU A 107 0.26 -7.68 -5.05
CA LEU A 107 1.11 -6.51 -4.88
C LEU A 107 1.91 -6.17 -6.14
N ASP A 108 2.35 -7.19 -6.89
CA ASP A 108 3.11 -7.02 -8.14
C ASP A 108 2.26 -6.39 -9.27
N PHE A 109 0.93 -6.40 -9.13
CA PHE A 109 0.01 -5.71 -10.05
C PHE A 109 -0.38 -4.31 -9.62
N LEU A 110 0.14 -3.81 -8.50
CA LEU A 110 -0.05 -2.42 -8.08
C LEU A 110 0.93 -1.53 -8.84
N THR A 111 0.44 -0.39 -9.31
CA THR A 111 1.30 0.68 -9.84
C THR A 111 2.24 1.20 -8.76
N ASP A 112 3.48 1.53 -9.13
CA ASP A 112 4.55 1.96 -8.21
C ASP A 112 4.12 3.07 -7.25
N LYS A 113 3.39 4.08 -7.74
CA LYS A 113 2.89 5.21 -6.93
C LYS A 113 2.08 4.79 -5.70
N TRP A 114 1.34 3.70 -5.81
CA TRP A 114 0.36 3.27 -4.81
C TRP A 114 0.74 1.92 -4.18
N GLY A 115 1.92 1.39 -4.47
CA GLY A 115 2.36 0.11 -3.93
C GLY A 115 3.01 0.28 -2.56
N PRO A 116 2.63 -0.47 -1.51
CA PRO A 116 3.12 -0.28 -0.13
C PRO A 116 4.62 -0.56 0.05
N ARG A 117 5.28 -1.11 -0.98
CA ARG A 117 6.72 -1.41 -1.01
C ARG A 117 7.55 -0.22 -1.48
N ARG A 118 6.92 0.87 -1.93
CA ARG A 118 7.62 2.09 -2.30
C ARG A 118 8.13 2.77 -1.02
N PRO A 119 9.44 3.05 -0.90
CA PRO A 119 9.96 3.80 0.23
C PRO A 119 9.47 5.25 0.18
N ASP A 120 9.36 5.88 1.35
CA ASP A 120 9.07 7.31 1.42
C ASP A 120 10.21 8.11 0.81
N THR A 121 9.95 8.70 -0.36
CA THR A 121 10.88 9.65 -1.01
C THR A 121 10.74 11.06 -0.43
N ALA A 122 9.97 11.22 0.64
CA ALA A 122 9.59 12.50 1.23
C ALA A 122 10.70 13.17 2.04
N GLU A 123 11.61 12.38 2.62
CA GLU A 123 12.58 12.90 3.60
C GLU A 123 13.62 13.86 3.00
N ASP A 124 13.76 13.93 1.67
CA ASP A 124 14.80 14.71 0.98
C ASP A 124 14.25 15.80 0.03
N MET A 125 12.95 16.13 0.10
CA MET A 125 12.32 17.14 -0.79
C MET A 125 11.56 18.25 -0.07
N GLY A 126 11.63 18.31 1.27
CA GLY A 126 11.04 19.39 2.05
C GLY A 126 11.93 20.62 2.11
N LEU A 127 11.36 21.76 2.51
CA LEU A 127 12.17 22.95 2.80
C LEU A 127 13.18 22.66 3.92
N THR A 128 14.40 23.18 3.76
CA THR A 128 15.38 23.29 4.84
C THR A 128 14.86 24.19 5.96
N GLU A 129 15.46 24.09 7.15
CA GLU A 129 15.03 24.93 8.28
C GLU A 129 15.21 26.43 7.98
N GLU A 130 16.26 26.79 7.26
CA GLU A 130 16.53 28.16 6.80
C GLU A 130 15.45 28.65 5.84
N GLU A 131 15.01 27.82 4.89
CA GLU A 131 13.92 28.16 3.95
C GLU A 131 12.56 28.24 4.64
N ARG A 132 12.31 27.45 5.70
CA ARG A 132 11.11 27.58 6.53
C ARG A 132 11.09 28.90 7.29
N GLU A 133 12.21 29.30 7.86
CA GLU A 133 12.35 30.58 8.56
C GLU A 133 12.15 31.76 7.60
N GLN A 134 12.74 31.70 6.40
CA GLN A 134 12.50 32.69 5.34
C GLN A 134 11.03 32.77 4.94
N ASN A 135 10.33 31.65 4.86
CA ASN A 135 8.90 31.62 4.58
C ASN A 135 8.05 32.25 5.70
N LEU A 136 8.43 32.10 6.96
CA LEU A 136 7.74 32.75 8.08
C LEU A 136 7.83 34.27 7.98
N ILE A 137 9.04 34.79 7.71
CA ILE A 137 9.29 36.23 7.52
C ILE A 137 8.52 36.74 6.28
N ALA A 138 8.62 36.04 5.16
CA ALA A 138 7.92 36.41 3.93
C ALA A 138 6.39 36.47 4.09
N ARG A 139 5.80 35.63 4.96
CA ARG A 139 4.36 35.70 5.27
C ARG A 139 3.97 36.97 6.01
N GLU A 140 4.81 37.46 6.91
CA GLU A 140 4.56 38.72 7.63
C GLU A 140 4.76 39.94 6.73
N GLU A 141 5.73 39.87 5.82
CA GLU A 141 6.12 40.98 4.96
C GLU A 141 5.42 40.99 3.58
N ASN A 142 4.52 40.03 3.30
CA ASN A 142 3.97 39.76 1.96
C ASN A 142 5.06 39.56 0.89
N GLY A 143 6.17 38.94 1.28
CA GLY A 143 7.27 38.56 0.40
C GLY A 143 7.00 37.29 -0.41
N MET A 144 7.97 36.91 -1.26
CA MET A 144 7.90 35.65 -2.01
C MET A 144 8.10 34.46 -1.06
N ILE A 145 7.21 33.48 -1.17
CA ILE A 145 7.23 32.24 -0.39
C ILE A 145 7.82 31.13 -1.25
N HIS A 146 8.81 30.41 -0.72
CA HIS A 146 9.31 29.16 -1.29
C HIS A 146 8.26 28.07 -1.13
N PHE A 147 7.81 27.49 -2.23
CA PHE A 147 6.86 26.37 -2.19
C PHE A 147 7.53 25.16 -1.56
N ASP A 148 6.91 24.59 -0.52
CA ASP A 148 7.34 23.34 0.13
C ASP A 148 6.71 22.13 -0.59
N PRO A 149 7.47 21.35 -1.37
CA PRO A 149 6.95 20.14 -2.01
C PRO A 149 6.66 19.00 -1.00
N GLY A 150 7.13 19.12 0.25
CA GLY A 150 7.01 18.11 1.30
C GLY A 150 5.72 18.16 2.14
N ILE A 151 4.92 19.23 2.01
CA ILE A 151 3.74 19.51 2.86
C ILE A 151 2.62 18.45 2.75
N ASP A 152 2.56 17.67 1.66
CA ASP A 152 1.45 16.73 1.38
C ASP A 152 1.69 15.28 1.85
N ASN A 153 2.82 15.00 2.51
CA ASN A 153 3.24 13.61 2.78
C ASN A 153 2.59 12.97 4.02
N ASP A 154 2.17 13.72 5.03
CA ASP A 154 1.72 13.16 6.34
C ASP A 154 0.20 13.13 6.52
N ASN A 155 -0.54 13.43 5.46
CA ASN A 155 -2.00 13.46 5.49
C ASN A 155 -2.56 12.03 5.61
N THR A 156 -3.57 11.86 6.46
CA THR A 156 -4.30 10.59 6.53
C THR A 156 -4.95 10.26 5.18
N LEU A 157 -5.32 8.99 4.95
CA LEU A 157 -6.00 8.57 3.71
C LEU A 157 -7.23 9.45 3.39
N THR A 158 -7.91 9.96 4.42
CA THR A 158 -9.10 10.82 4.29
C THR A 158 -8.76 12.24 3.84
N GLU A 159 -7.60 12.77 4.24
CA GLU A 159 -7.18 14.15 3.98
C GLU A 159 -6.42 14.28 2.65
N GLY A 160 -5.72 13.22 2.23
CA GLY A 160 -4.88 13.24 1.03
C GLY A 160 -5.59 12.93 -0.30
N VAL A 161 -6.78 12.33 -0.26
CA VAL A 161 -7.50 11.88 -1.48
C VAL A 161 -8.23 13.05 -2.12
N LYS A 162 -7.78 13.44 -3.32
CA LYS A 162 -8.46 14.42 -4.18
C LYS A 162 -9.16 13.69 -5.34
N ILE A 163 -10.41 14.07 -5.61
CA ILE A 163 -11.20 13.59 -6.76
C ILE A 163 -11.27 14.75 -7.74
N PHE A 164 -10.78 14.52 -8.96
CA PHE A 164 -10.83 15.49 -10.07
C PHE A 164 -11.79 15.02 -11.14
#